data_AF-A0A8T5SDD7-F1
#
_entry.id   AF-A0A8T5SDD7-F1
#
_cell.length_a   1.000
_cell.length_b   1.000
_cell.length_c   1.000
_cell.angle_alpha   90.00
_cell.angle_beta   90.00
_cell.angle_gamma   90.00
#
_symmetry.space_group_name_H-M   'P 1'
#
loop_
_entity.id
_entity.type
_entity.pdbx_description
1 polymer ?
#
loop_
_entity_poly.entity_id
_entity_poly.type
_entity_poly.pdbx_seq_one_letter_code
_entity_poly.pdbx_strand_id
1 'polypeptide(L)'
;MKVAKEIEEIIMKEAPDRNMRIAMSYAKGNQVVVEAIMSWIEEGALKETPFMSFLLLDKDGLIIRERRHITMQNWPVAKKMKERLGI
;
A
#
# COMPACT_ATOMS: atom_id res chain seq x y z
N MET A 1 7.68 -11.82 -8.60
CA MET A 1 6.77 -12.45 -7.62
C MET A 1 7.42 -12.65 -6.24
N LYS A 2 8.64 -13.20 -6.13
CA LYS A 2 9.32 -13.45 -4.84
C LYS A 2 9.55 -12.20 -3.99
N VAL A 3 10.08 -11.12 -4.59
CA VAL A 3 10.38 -9.85 -3.88
C VAL A 3 9.12 -9.18 -3.31
N ALA A 4 8.01 -9.15 -4.06
CA ALA A 4 6.77 -8.54 -3.59
C ALA A 4 6.19 -9.28 -2.38
N LYS A 5 6.28 -10.62 -2.37
CA LYS A 5 5.85 -11.45 -1.24
C LYS A 5 6.72 -11.22 -0.01
N GLU A 6 8.04 -11.17 -0.17
CA GLU A 6 8.97 -10.87 0.91
C GLU A 6 8.72 -9.47 1.50
N ILE A 7 8.44 -8.48 0.66
CA ILE A 7 8.09 -7.12 1.10
C ILE A 7 6.82 -7.13 1.94
N GLU A 8 5.79 -7.83 1.47
CA GLU A 8 4.52 -7.94 2.21
C GLU A 8 4.74 -8.62 3.56
N GLU A 9 5.51 -9.71 3.62
CA GLU A 9 5.84 -10.42 4.87
C GLU A 9 6.57 -9.50 5.87
N ILE A 10 7.50 -8.66 5.39
CA ILE A 10 8.19 -7.68 6.24
C ILE A 10 7.22 -6.63 6.75
N ILE A 11 6.36 -6.09 5.88
CA ILE A 11 5.32 -5.13 6.30
C ILE A 11 4.42 -5.76 7.37
N MET A 12 4.04 -7.03 7.23
CA MET A 12 3.20 -7.71 8.22
C MET A 12 3.87 -7.83 9.59
N LYS A 13 5.18 -8.05 9.61
CA LYS A 13 5.95 -8.19 10.84
C LYS A 13 6.16 -6.85 11.55
N GLU A 14 6.41 -5.80 10.79
CA GLU A 14 6.78 -4.48 11.31
C GLU A 14 5.58 -3.60 11.65
N ALA A 15 4.46 -3.77 10.93
CA ALA A 15 3.20 -3.11 11.20
C ALA A 15 2.08 -4.19 11.29
N PRO A 16 2.09 -5.01 12.36
CA PRO A 16 1.13 -6.09 12.53
C PRO A 16 -0.29 -5.59 12.80
N ASP A 17 -0.41 -4.39 13.37
CA ASP A 17 -1.64 -3.66 13.67
C ASP A 17 -2.09 -2.74 12.52
N ARG A 18 -1.43 -2.84 11.35
CA ARG A 18 -1.76 -1.99 10.21
C ARG A 18 -3.22 -2.11 9.83
N ASN A 19 -3.83 -0.97 9.58
CA ASN A 19 -5.20 -0.88 9.10
C ASN A 19 -5.24 0.00 7.85
N MET A 20 -6.13 -0.34 6.92
CA MET A 20 -6.33 0.40 5.69
C MET A 20 -7.78 0.84 5.60
N ARG A 21 -7.98 2.12 5.30
CA ARG A 21 -9.30 2.67 4.99
C ARG A 21 -9.29 3.37 3.64
N ILE A 22 -10.38 3.23 2.90
CA ILE A 22 -10.61 3.99 1.67
C ILE A 22 -11.02 5.40 2.08
N ALA A 23 -10.29 6.40 1.60
CA ALA A 23 -10.62 7.82 1.78
C ALA A 23 -11.53 8.30 0.64
N MET A 24 -11.21 7.92 -0.60
CA MET A 24 -12.00 8.23 -1.78
C MET A 24 -11.87 7.12 -2.82
N SER A 25 -12.91 6.92 -3.61
CA SER A 25 -12.85 6.11 -4.82
C SER A 25 -13.56 6.81 -5.96
N TYR A 26 -13.01 6.69 -7.17
CA TYR A 26 -13.62 7.15 -8.40
C TYR A 26 -13.56 6.05 -9.45
N ALA A 27 -14.67 5.80 -10.14
CA ALA A 27 -14.76 4.77 -11.17
C ALA A 27 -15.21 5.37 -12.51
N LYS A 28 -14.56 4.97 -13.61
CA LYS A 28 -14.97 5.30 -14.98
C LYS A 28 -14.66 4.14 -15.92
N GLY A 29 -15.71 3.53 -16.48
CA GLY A 29 -15.57 2.31 -17.29
C GLY A 29 -15.00 1.17 -16.44
N ASN A 30 -13.95 0.51 -16.94
CA ASN A 30 -13.27 -0.57 -16.23
C ASN A 30 -12.05 -0.09 -15.41
N GLN A 31 -11.96 1.21 -15.13
CA GLN A 31 -10.89 1.78 -14.31
C GLN A 31 -11.44 2.31 -13.00
N VAL A 32 -10.78 1.96 -11.90
CA VAL A 32 -11.08 2.46 -10.56
C VAL A 32 -9.83 3.10 -9.98
N VAL A 33 -9.95 4.33 -9.49
CA VAL A 33 -8.92 4.99 -8.70
C VAL A 33 -9.37 4.94 -7.24
N VAL A 34 -8.48 4.48 -6.36
CA VAL A 34 -8.70 4.43 -4.92
C VAL A 34 -7.63 5.26 -4.25
N GLU A 35 -8.04 6.26 -3.48
CA GLU A 35 -7.19 6.89 -2.47
C GLU A 35 -7.49 6.23 -1.12
N ALA A 36 -6.44 5.70 -0.49
CA ALA A 36 -6.56 5.01 0.78
C ALA A 36 -5.49 5.51 1.75
N ILE A 37 -5.79 5.37 3.04
CA ILE A 37 -4.90 5.73 4.14
C ILE A 37 -4.55 4.44 4.88
N MET A 38 -3.25 4.19 5.01
CA MET A 38 -2.69 3.14 5.84
C MET A 38 -2.31 3.74 7.19
N SER A 39 -2.71 3.10 8.28
CA SER A 39 -2.39 3.52 9.65
C SER A 39 -1.77 2.37 10.46
N TRP A 40 -0.81 2.65 11.32
CA TRP A 40 -0.18 1.67 12.23
C TRP A 40 0.43 2.38 13.44
N ILE A 41 0.72 1.64 14.51
CA ILE A 41 1.47 2.15 15.66
C ILE A 41 2.96 1.89 15.47
N GLU A 42 3.78 2.93 15.60
CA GLU A 42 5.24 2.85 15.61
C GLU A 42 5.77 3.61 16.82
N GLU A 43 6.57 2.95 17.66
CA GLU A 43 7.15 3.53 18.89
C GLU A 43 6.10 4.19 19.81
N GLY A 44 4.89 3.62 19.87
CA GLY A 44 3.78 4.11 20.69
C GLY A 44 3.00 5.29 20.09
N ALA A 45 3.35 5.75 18.89
CA ALA A 45 2.64 6.81 18.18
C ALA A 45 1.86 6.27 16.98
N LEU A 46 0.66 6.80 16.76
CA LEU A 46 -0.11 6.55 15.54
C LEU A 46 0.59 7.20 14.35
N LYS A 47 0.87 6.39 13.33
CA LYS A 47 1.37 6.81 12.02
C LYS A 47 0.29 6.62 10.98
N GLU A 48 0.25 7.51 9.99
CA GLU A 48 -0.61 7.39 8.83
C GLU A 48 0.15 7.77 7.56
N THR A 49 -0.18 7.11 6.46
CA THR A 49 0.33 7.46 5.13
C THR A 49 -0.72 7.23 4.06
N PRO A 50 -0.99 8.23 3.20
CA PRO A 50 -1.88 8.05 2.06
C PRO A 50 -1.17 7.31 0.93
N PHE A 51 -1.94 6.58 0.13
CA PHE A 51 -1.51 6.03 -1.14
C PHE A 51 -2.65 6.01 -2.14
N MET A 52 -2.30 5.94 -3.43
CA MET A 52 -3.25 5.82 -4.52
C MET A 52 -3.03 4.53 -5.30
N SER A 53 -4.11 3.81 -5.58
CA SER A 53 -4.10 2.65 -6.48
C SER A 53 -4.98 2.91 -7.70
N PHE A 54 -4.42 2.67 -8.88
CA PHE A 54 -5.15 2.60 -10.15
C PHE A 54 -5.39 1.14 -10.48
N LEU A 55 -6.66 0.77 -10.53
CA LEU A 55 -7.12 -0.59 -10.78
C LEU A 55 -7.73 -0.67 -12.18
N LEU A 56 -7.33 -1.68 -12.94
CA LEU A 56 -8.00 -2.10 -14.16
C LEU A 56 -8.79 -3.36 -13.85
N LEU A 57 -10.08 -3.34 -14.18
CA LEU A 57 -10.99 -4.46 -14.00
C LEU A 57 -11.25 -5.20 -15.31
N ASP A 58 -11.48 -6.51 -15.22
CA ASP A 58 -12.07 -7.27 -16.33
C ASP A 58 -13.60 -7.15 -16.37
N LYS A 59 -14.23 -7.89 -17.28
CA LYS A 59 -15.69 -7.91 -17.48
C LYS A 59 -16.47 -8.45 -16.26
N ASP A 60 -15.81 -9.21 -15.38
CA ASP A 60 -16.40 -9.84 -14.21
C ASP A 60 -16.12 -9.00 -12.94
N GLY A 61 -15.46 -7.84 -13.10
CA GLY A 61 -15.14 -6.92 -12.00
C GLY A 61 -13.88 -7.32 -11.22
N LEU A 62 -13.09 -8.28 -11.71
CA LEU A 62 -11.85 -8.71 -11.06
C LEU A 62 -10.70 -7.77 -11.42
N ILE A 63 -9.83 -7.50 -10.45
CA ILE A 63 -8.64 -6.68 -10.67
C ILE A 63 -7.64 -7.47 -11.51
N ILE A 64 -7.43 -7.05 -12.75
CA ILE A 64 -6.43 -7.62 -13.67
C ILE A 64 -5.13 -6.82 -13.71
N ARG A 65 -5.13 -5.58 -13.21
CA ARG A 65 -3.92 -4.77 -13.06
C ARG A 65 -4.08 -3.78 -11.91
N GLU A 66 -3.02 -3.63 -11.12
CA GLU A 66 -2.88 -2.56 -10.14
C GLU A 66 -1.60 -1.76 -10.43
N ARG A 67 -1.69 -0.43 -10.36
CA ARG A 67 -0.54 0.46 -10.21
C ARG A 67 -0.72 1.27 -8.94
N ARG A 68 0.18 1.08 -7.98
CA ARG A 68 0.15 1.76 -6.69
C ARG A 68 1.23 2.84 -6.62
N HIS A 69 0.85 4.00 -6.12
CA HIS A 69 1.73 5.12 -5.82
C HIS A 69 1.76 5.33 -4.31
N ILE A 70 2.94 5.15 -3.73
CA ILE A 70 3.21 5.34 -2.31
C ILE A 70 4.32 6.39 -2.13
N THR A 71 4.25 7.15 -1.05
CA THR A 71 5.40 7.94 -0.59
C THR A 71 6.26 7.02 0.27
N MET A 72 7.34 6.51 -0.31
CA MET A 72 8.18 5.47 0.33
C MET A 72 8.69 5.89 1.70
N GLN A 73 9.04 7.17 1.90
CA GLN A 73 9.57 7.70 3.16
C GLN A 73 8.59 7.57 4.33
N ASN A 74 7.29 7.55 4.03
CA ASN A 74 6.22 7.48 5.00
C ASN A 74 5.59 6.07 5.04
N TRP A 75 6.11 5.10 4.28
CA TRP A 75 5.54 3.76 4.26
C TRP A 75 6.00 2.97 5.50
N PRO A 76 5.16 2.07 6.05
CA PRO A 76 5.65 1.08 6.99
C PRO A 76 6.91 0.43 6.40
N VAL A 77 7.96 0.29 7.20
CA VAL A 77 9.24 -0.34 6.80
C VAL A 77 10.12 0.45 5.84
N ALA A 78 9.80 1.72 5.54
CA ALA A 78 10.62 2.62 4.71
C ALA A 78 12.11 2.58 5.05
N LYS A 79 12.44 2.70 6.34
CA LYS A 79 13.81 2.69 6.85
C LYS A 79 14.53 1.37 6.57
N LYS A 80 13.86 0.25 6.85
CA LYS A 80 14.40 -1.11 6.63
C LYS A 80 14.55 -1.43 5.14
N MET A 81 13.61 -0.95 4.30
CA MET A 81 13.74 -1.07 2.84
C MET A 81 14.90 -0.25 2.31
N LYS A 82 15.07 0.98 2.80
CA LYS A 82 16.19 1.85 2.43
C LYS A 82 17.53 1.19 2.74
N GLU A 83 17.68 0.66 3.97
CA GLU A 83 18.86 -0.11 4.39
C GLU A 83 19.08 -1.37 3.53
N ARG A 84 18.01 -2.11 3.19
CA ARG A 84 18.11 -3.34 2.37
C ARG A 84 18.43 -3.08 0.89
N LEU A 85 17.98 -1.95 0.35
CA LEU A 85 18.17 -1.58 -1.06
C LEU A 85 19.45 -0.77 -1.30
N GLY A 86 20.18 -0.38 -0.25
CA GLY A 86 21.45 0.35 -0.36
C GLY A 86 21.29 1.76 -0.94
N ILE A 87 20.13 2.38 -0.72
CA ILE A 87 19.77 3.74 -1.18
C ILE A 87 19.54 4.69 -0.01
#